data_AF-A0A7C7FUY5-F1
#
_entry.id   AF-A0A7C7FUY5-F1
#
_cell.length_a   1.000
_cell.length_b   1.000
_cell.length_c   1.000
_cell.angle_alpha   90.00
_cell.angle_beta   90.00
_cell.angle_gamma   90.00
#
_symmetry.space_group_name_H-M   'P 1'
#
loop_
_entity.id
_entity.type
_entity.pdbx_description
1 polymer ?
#
loop_
_entity_poly.entity_id
_entity_poly.type
_entity_poly.pdbx_seq_one_letter_code
_entity_poly.pdbx_strand_id
1 'polypeptide(L)'
;MEYDSVVRPLSSLGIQGVNGPVYAPEGPQTASLNVNTLFSHKIPSSANTLSENFFLNFTGDVPFSGQVKYGTKNFLFKRAYVNSYGVSCAIGQIPQISTNSTVFGELGTGDISFPSDAPSPQELAIPGYSSIEINLDEFTTNRVNSFDVNINTPRVPIYALNGDEPTAVIAGNPVVVRVNFSLEVDDYEIKNMRFTPNETVFRNTTITLKKNNSDTTLLTYSFDNMLLTAESFNGAVDSNAAVNFSLSSSIIT
;
A
#
# COMPACT_ATOMS: atom_id res chain seq x y z
N MET A 1 36.14 -68.35 1.37
CA MET A 1 34.76 -68.32 0.87
C MET A 1 34.22 -66.96 1.23
N GLU A 2 34.23 -66.06 0.26
CA GLU A 2 33.77 -64.67 0.39
C GLU A 2 32.26 -64.67 0.17
N TYR A 3 31.50 -64.17 1.15
CA TYR A 3 30.04 -64.09 1.07
C TYR A 3 29.68 -62.82 0.32
N ASP A 4 29.37 -62.93 -0.97
CA ASP A 4 28.92 -61.80 -1.78
C ASP A 4 27.40 -61.67 -1.66
N SER A 5 26.94 -60.63 -0.98
CA SER A 5 25.51 -60.37 -0.78
C SER A 5 24.90 -59.81 -2.07
N VAL A 6 24.07 -60.59 -2.76
CA VAL A 6 23.43 -60.22 -4.04
C VAL A 6 22.29 -59.20 -3.90
N VAL A 7 22.09 -58.60 -2.72
CA VAL A 7 20.98 -57.66 -2.49
C VAL A 7 21.39 -56.27 -2.94
N ARG A 8 20.96 -55.90 -4.13
CA ARG A 8 20.99 -54.50 -4.60
C ARG A 8 19.84 -53.73 -3.95
N PRO A 9 20.08 -52.56 -3.35
CA PRO A 9 18.99 -51.72 -2.84
C PRO A 9 18.07 -51.27 -3.98
N LEU A 10 16.79 -51.10 -3.67
CA LEU A 10 15.77 -50.60 -4.60
C LEU A 10 16.24 -49.24 -5.16
N SER A 11 16.55 -49.15 -6.45
CA SER A 11 17.23 -48.00 -7.05
C SER A 11 16.31 -46.80 -7.32
N SER A 12 15.00 -47.02 -7.41
CA SER A 12 13.97 -45.96 -7.37
C SER A 12 12.57 -46.58 -7.31
N LEU A 13 11.66 -45.93 -6.57
CA LEU A 13 10.22 -46.14 -6.66
C LEU A 13 9.65 -45.04 -7.55
N GLY A 14 9.53 -45.29 -8.85
CA GLY A 14 8.93 -44.36 -9.81
C GLY A 14 7.46 -44.70 -10.04
N ILE A 15 6.54 -43.77 -9.72
CA ILE A 15 5.15 -43.86 -10.18
C ILE A 15 5.13 -43.39 -11.63
N GLN A 16 4.96 -44.32 -12.57
CA GLN A 16 4.79 -44.04 -13.98
C GLN A 16 3.30 -43.90 -14.29
N GLY A 17 2.78 -42.67 -14.21
CA GLY A 17 1.52 -42.34 -14.88
C GLY A 17 1.67 -42.41 -16.39
N VAL A 18 0.56 -42.46 -17.14
CA VAL A 18 0.55 -42.55 -18.62
C VAL A 18 1.32 -41.41 -19.30
N ASN A 19 1.62 -40.32 -18.58
CA ASN A 19 2.42 -39.17 -19.03
C ASN A 19 3.69 -38.91 -18.16
N GLY A 20 4.17 -39.90 -17.41
CA GLY A 20 5.27 -39.72 -16.45
C GLY A 20 4.84 -39.08 -15.12
N PRO A 21 5.77 -38.83 -14.19
CA PRO A 21 5.47 -38.11 -12.95
C PRO A 21 5.05 -36.67 -13.29
N VAL A 22 3.79 -36.35 -13.03
CA VAL A 22 3.30 -34.97 -13.07
C VAL A 22 3.74 -34.31 -11.78
N TYR A 23 4.79 -33.52 -11.85
CA TYR A 23 5.21 -32.66 -10.76
C TYR A 23 4.24 -31.48 -10.68
N ALA A 24 3.17 -31.63 -9.89
CA ALA A 24 2.40 -30.49 -9.42
C ALA A 24 3.10 -29.93 -8.17
N PRO A 25 3.23 -28.59 -8.03
CA PRO A 25 3.72 -28.02 -6.79
C PRO A 25 2.79 -28.41 -5.64
N GLU A 26 3.33 -29.13 -4.66
CA GLU A 26 2.62 -29.46 -3.43
C GLU A 26 2.65 -28.24 -2.51
N GLY A 27 1.56 -27.44 -2.53
CA GLY A 27 1.36 -26.33 -1.61
C GLY A 27 0.78 -25.06 -2.24
N PRO A 28 0.46 -24.05 -1.41
CA PRO A 28 -0.06 -22.76 -1.86
C PRO A 28 0.80 -22.10 -2.94
N GLN A 29 0.20 -21.82 -4.09
CA GLN A 29 0.85 -21.02 -5.13
C GLN A 29 0.40 -19.57 -4.98
N THR A 30 1.38 -18.66 -4.90
CA THR A 30 1.11 -17.22 -4.80
C THR A 30 2.06 -16.47 -5.72
N ALA A 31 1.59 -15.35 -6.27
CA ALA A 31 2.45 -14.41 -6.96
C ALA A 31 2.42 -13.03 -6.28
N SER A 32 3.49 -12.27 -6.42
CA SER A 32 3.57 -10.89 -5.93
C SER A 32 3.34 -9.90 -7.06
N LEU A 33 2.48 -8.91 -6.84
CA LEU A 33 2.26 -7.79 -7.72
C LEU A 33 2.69 -6.50 -7.00
N ASN A 34 3.62 -5.76 -7.59
CA ASN A 34 4.04 -4.45 -7.11
C ASN A 34 3.67 -3.42 -8.17
N VAL A 35 2.86 -2.43 -7.78
CA VAL A 35 2.42 -1.35 -8.68
C VAL A 35 2.78 -0.03 -8.04
N ASN A 36 3.57 0.77 -8.75
CA ASN A 36 3.83 2.16 -8.40
C ASN A 36 3.20 3.04 -9.47
N THR A 37 2.32 3.93 -9.06
CA THR A 37 1.60 4.83 -9.98
C THR A 37 1.75 6.27 -9.52
N LEU A 38 1.85 7.18 -10.48
CA LEU A 38 1.67 8.59 -10.19
C LEU A 38 0.21 8.84 -9.82
N PHE A 39 -0.03 9.69 -8.84
CA PHE A 39 -1.39 10.10 -8.47
C PHE A 39 -1.92 11.04 -9.55
N SER A 40 -2.69 10.46 -10.46
CA SER A 40 -3.19 11.15 -11.63
C SER A 40 -4.68 11.43 -11.44
N HIS A 41 -5.05 12.71 -11.37
CA HIS A 41 -6.40 13.14 -11.02
C HIS A 41 -7.27 13.09 -12.28
N LYS A 42 -8.23 12.16 -12.32
CA LYS A 42 -9.37 12.32 -13.22
C LYS A 42 -10.34 13.25 -12.51
N ILE A 43 -10.45 14.49 -12.99
CA ILE A 43 -11.52 15.40 -12.61
C ILE A 43 -12.71 15.08 -13.52
N PRO A 44 -13.74 14.34 -13.07
CA PRO A 44 -14.94 14.22 -13.87
C PRO A 44 -15.61 15.60 -13.88
N SER A 45 -16.08 16.06 -15.04
CA SER A 45 -16.76 17.35 -15.19
C SER A 45 -18.05 17.49 -14.36
N SER A 46 -18.47 16.45 -13.65
CA SER A 46 -19.73 16.37 -12.89
C SER A 46 -19.58 15.86 -11.45
N ALA A 47 -18.38 15.69 -10.89
CA ALA A 47 -18.20 15.15 -9.53
C ALA A 47 -17.47 16.13 -8.60
N ASN A 48 -18.02 16.32 -7.39
CA ASN A 48 -17.44 17.13 -6.31
C ASN A 48 -16.24 16.47 -5.59
N THR A 49 -15.79 15.30 -6.06
CA THR A 49 -14.62 14.57 -5.55
C THR A 49 -13.73 14.19 -6.72
N LEU A 50 -12.48 14.66 -6.68
CA LEU A 50 -11.62 14.83 -7.87
C LEU A 50 -10.42 13.89 -7.96
N SER A 51 -10.46 12.77 -7.25
CA SER A 51 -9.54 11.66 -7.47
C SER A 51 -10.14 10.35 -6.99
N GLU A 52 -10.09 9.31 -7.81
CA GLU A 52 -10.39 7.96 -7.37
C GLU A 52 -9.07 7.30 -7.00
N ASN A 53 -8.83 7.18 -5.71
CA ASN A 53 -7.71 6.43 -5.18
C ASN A 53 -8.03 4.93 -5.27
N PHE A 54 -7.95 4.39 -6.48
CA PHE A 54 -8.46 3.06 -6.83
C PHE A 54 -7.97 1.97 -5.87
N PHE A 55 -6.67 1.95 -5.55
CA PHE A 55 -6.07 0.92 -4.72
C PHE A 55 -6.47 0.98 -3.24
N LEU A 56 -6.89 2.14 -2.74
CA LEU A 56 -7.35 2.29 -1.36
C LEU A 56 -8.59 1.41 -1.09
N ASN A 57 -9.49 1.30 -2.07
CA ASN A 57 -10.72 0.49 -1.97
C ASN A 57 -10.45 -1.01 -1.83
N PHE A 58 -9.22 -1.47 -2.15
CA PHE A 58 -8.81 -2.88 -2.06
C PHE A 58 -7.96 -3.17 -0.81
N THR A 59 -7.86 -2.21 0.12
CA THR A 59 -7.21 -2.44 1.42
C THR A 59 -8.06 -3.31 2.36
N GLY A 60 -9.39 -3.41 2.13
CA GLY A 60 -10.25 -4.38 2.85
C GLY A 60 -10.09 -5.82 2.36
N ASP A 61 -11.08 -6.69 2.61
CA ASP A 61 -11.06 -8.12 2.21
C ASP A 61 -11.54 -8.36 0.77
N VAL A 62 -11.51 -7.33 -0.07
CA VAL A 62 -12.01 -7.38 -1.44
C VAL A 62 -10.83 -7.61 -2.40
N PRO A 63 -10.86 -8.68 -3.21
CA PRO A 63 -9.85 -8.88 -4.25
C PRO A 63 -10.05 -7.94 -5.44
N PHE A 64 -8.96 -7.67 -6.16
CA PHE A 64 -9.00 -7.11 -7.51
C PHE A 64 -8.38 -8.06 -8.54
N SER A 65 -8.74 -7.87 -9.80
CA SER A 65 -8.19 -8.61 -10.93
C SER A 65 -7.83 -7.63 -12.04
N GLY A 66 -6.83 -7.97 -12.84
CA GLY A 66 -6.31 -7.05 -13.84
C GLY A 66 -5.46 -7.73 -14.89
N GLN A 67 -4.97 -6.93 -15.82
CA GLN A 67 -4.01 -7.38 -16.82
C GLN A 67 -2.85 -6.39 -16.95
N VAL A 68 -1.68 -6.92 -17.27
CA VAL A 68 -0.48 -6.17 -17.63
C VAL A 68 -0.18 -6.46 -19.10
N LYS A 69 -0.31 -5.44 -19.94
CA LYS A 69 0.07 -5.51 -21.36
C LYS A 69 1.55 -5.16 -21.51
N TYR A 70 2.32 -6.06 -22.10
CA TYR A 70 3.73 -5.86 -22.41
C TYR A 70 4.00 -6.20 -23.88
N GLY A 71 4.04 -5.16 -24.72
CA GLY A 71 4.14 -5.33 -26.17
C GLY A 71 2.92 -6.08 -26.72
N THR A 72 3.15 -7.29 -27.24
CA THR A 72 2.10 -8.19 -27.75
C THR A 72 1.62 -9.23 -26.72
N LYS A 73 2.22 -9.27 -25.53
CA LYS A 73 1.87 -10.23 -24.48
C LYS A 73 0.94 -9.59 -23.46
N ASN A 74 -0.08 -10.34 -23.08
CA ASN A 74 -1.01 -9.96 -22.01
C ASN A 74 -0.85 -10.95 -20.86
N PHE A 75 -0.48 -10.43 -19.69
CA PHE A 75 -0.44 -11.19 -18.45
C PHE A 75 -1.67 -10.83 -17.63
N LEU A 76 -2.48 -11.81 -17.29
CA LEU A 76 -3.67 -11.65 -16.46
C LEU A 76 -3.32 -12.09 -15.03
N PHE A 77 -3.96 -11.44 -14.06
CA PHE A 77 -3.99 -11.91 -12.69
C PHE A 77 -5.41 -11.84 -12.12
N LYS A 78 -5.79 -12.86 -11.35
CA LYS A 78 -7.07 -12.94 -10.66
C LYS A 78 -6.85 -13.01 -9.15
N ARG A 79 -7.76 -12.39 -8.40
CA ARG A 79 -7.80 -12.48 -6.93
C ARG A 79 -6.50 -11.97 -6.27
N ALA A 80 -6.08 -10.76 -6.65
CA ALA A 80 -5.04 -10.01 -5.98
C ALA A 80 -5.61 -9.31 -4.74
N TYR A 81 -4.89 -9.40 -3.62
CA TYR A 81 -5.23 -8.71 -2.37
C TYR A 81 -4.09 -7.78 -1.98
N VAL A 82 -4.41 -6.54 -1.60
CA VAL A 82 -3.40 -5.54 -1.24
C VAL A 82 -2.79 -5.88 0.12
N ASN A 83 -1.48 -6.14 0.16
CA ASN A 83 -0.76 -6.34 1.42
C ASN A 83 -0.35 -5.00 2.05
N SER A 84 0.11 -4.07 1.21
CA SER A 84 0.48 -2.74 1.67
C SER A 84 0.10 -1.69 0.65
N TYR A 85 -0.34 -0.55 1.17
CA TYR A 85 -0.76 0.60 0.40
C TYR A 85 -0.05 1.84 0.94
N GLY A 86 0.69 2.54 0.09
CA GLY A 86 1.46 3.71 0.47
C GLY A 86 1.15 4.91 -0.43
N VAL A 87 1.01 6.10 0.16
CA VAL A 87 1.00 7.37 -0.57
C VAL A 87 2.02 8.30 0.01
N SER A 88 2.88 8.82 -0.86
CA SER A 88 3.87 9.82 -0.49
C SER A 88 3.82 11.02 -1.41
N CYS A 89 4.12 12.18 -0.85
CA CYS A 89 4.21 13.42 -1.59
C CYS A 89 5.14 14.39 -0.88
N ALA A 90 5.89 15.15 -1.66
CA ALA A 90 6.68 16.29 -1.18
C ALA A 90 6.40 17.51 -2.05
N ILE A 91 6.67 18.70 -1.52
CA ILE A 91 6.57 19.95 -2.30
C ILE A 91 7.43 19.83 -3.57
N GLY A 92 6.86 20.22 -4.72
CA GLY A 92 7.54 20.16 -6.01
C GLY A 92 7.61 18.76 -6.64
N GLN A 93 7.02 17.72 -6.03
CA GLN A 93 6.97 16.36 -6.57
C GLN A 93 5.55 15.93 -6.88
N ILE A 94 5.37 15.11 -7.93
CA ILE A 94 4.07 14.50 -8.23
C ILE A 94 3.80 13.45 -7.14
N PRO A 95 2.62 13.46 -6.48
CA PRO A 95 2.29 12.45 -5.48
C PRO A 95 2.36 11.05 -6.08
N GLN A 96 2.84 10.09 -5.31
CA GLN A 96 3.02 8.71 -5.76
C GLN A 96 2.22 7.76 -4.88
N ILE A 97 1.59 6.78 -5.51
CA ILE A 97 1.00 5.62 -4.85
C ILE A 97 1.93 4.44 -5.08
N SER A 98 2.23 3.73 -4.00
CA SER A 98 2.85 2.40 -4.05
C SER A 98 1.87 1.37 -3.51
N THR A 99 1.78 0.22 -4.15
CA THR A 99 0.90 -0.87 -3.73
C THR A 99 1.62 -2.19 -3.90
N ASN A 100 1.69 -2.98 -2.83
CA ASN A 100 2.13 -4.36 -2.85
C ASN A 100 0.91 -5.26 -2.68
N SER A 101 0.81 -6.31 -3.47
CA SER A 101 -0.31 -7.24 -3.44
C SER A 101 0.14 -8.67 -3.63
N THR A 102 -0.57 -9.61 -3.00
CA THR A 102 -0.42 -11.04 -3.24
C THR A 102 -1.58 -11.52 -4.10
N VAL A 103 -1.25 -12.20 -5.19
CA VAL A 103 -2.19 -12.89 -6.08
C VAL A 103 -2.30 -14.33 -5.58
N PHE A 104 -3.52 -14.72 -5.19
CA PHE A 104 -3.83 -16.09 -4.74
C PHE A 104 -4.60 -16.90 -5.78
N GLY A 105 -5.12 -16.25 -6.82
CA GLY A 105 -5.72 -16.93 -7.96
C GLY A 105 -4.72 -17.13 -9.09
N GLU A 106 -5.25 -17.27 -10.29
CA GLU A 106 -4.46 -17.45 -11.51
C GLU A 106 -3.58 -16.23 -11.83
N LEU A 107 -2.31 -16.48 -12.14
CA LEU A 107 -1.44 -15.56 -12.88
C LEU A 107 -0.95 -16.27 -14.14
N GLY A 108 -1.26 -15.71 -15.31
CA GLY A 108 -0.96 -16.39 -16.57
C GLY A 108 -1.26 -15.55 -17.80
N THR A 109 -1.31 -16.20 -18.96
CA THR A 109 -1.66 -15.56 -20.23
C THR A 109 -3.15 -15.66 -20.50
N GLY A 110 -3.77 -14.56 -20.92
CA GLY A 110 -5.18 -14.50 -21.29
C GLY A 110 -5.63 -13.06 -21.49
N ASP A 111 -6.91 -12.87 -21.80
CA ASP A 111 -7.49 -11.56 -22.06
C ASP A 111 -8.69 -11.30 -21.15
N ILE A 112 -8.66 -10.15 -20.46
CA ILE A 112 -9.81 -9.59 -19.75
C ILE A 112 -10.24 -8.34 -20.50
N SER A 113 -11.54 -8.19 -20.79
CA SER A 113 -12.06 -6.97 -21.41
C SER A 113 -12.17 -5.87 -20.35
N PHE A 114 -11.53 -4.74 -20.59
CA PHE A 114 -11.71 -3.54 -19.79
C PHE A 114 -12.63 -2.58 -20.55
N PRO A 115 -13.37 -1.71 -19.84
CA PRO A 115 -14.00 -0.56 -20.48
C PRO A 115 -12.93 0.23 -21.26
N SER A 116 -13.33 0.87 -22.36
CA SER A 116 -12.42 1.67 -23.19
C SER A 116 -11.58 2.61 -22.33
N ASP A 117 -10.26 2.64 -22.59
CA ASP A 117 -9.32 3.49 -21.85
C ASP A 117 -9.88 4.92 -21.79
N ALA A 118 -10.14 5.41 -20.58
CA ALA A 118 -10.38 6.82 -20.40
C ALA A 118 -9.11 7.59 -20.80
N PRO A 119 -9.22 8.75 -21.47
CA PRO A 119 -8.04 9.54 -21.80
C PRO A 119 -7.20 9.79 -20.54
N SER A 120 -5.87 9.66 -20.69
CA SER A 120 -4.94 9.99 -19.61
C SER A 120 -5.25 11.39 -19.08
N PRO A 121 -5.21 11.60 -17.75
CA PRO A 121 -5.52 12.91 -17.19
C PRO A 121 -4.64 13.99 -17.82
N GLN A 122 -5.26 15.08 -18.23
CA GLN A 122 -4.59 16.15 -18.99
C GLN A 122 -3.65 17.01 -18.14
N GLU A 123 -3.77 16.97 -16.81
CA GLU A 123 -3.03 17.85 -15.92
C GLU A 123 -2.44 17.07 -14.73
N LEU A 124 -1.14 17.27 -14.49
CA LEU A 124 -0.45 16.78 -13.31
C LEU A 124 -0.47 17.86 -12.24
N ALA A 125 -1.02 17.56 -11.06
CA ALA A 125 -1.02 18.47 -9.94
C ALA A 125 0.27 18.30 -9.12
N ILE A 126 1.19 19.24 -9.27
CA ILE A 126 2.42 19.31 -8.47
C ILE A 126 2.14 20.26 -7.29
N PRO A 127 2.22 19.78 -6.03
CA PRO A 127 1.92 20.59 -4.85
C PRO A 127 2.97 21.69 -4.62
N GLY A 128 2.49 22.85 -4.17
CA GLY A 128 3.30 23.96 -3.69
C GLY A 128 3.28 24.07 -2.15
N TYR A 129 3.87 25.15 -1.63
CA TYR A 129 4.07 25.42 -0.19
C TYR A 129 2.80 25.65 0.65
N SER A 130 1.61 25.57 0.05
CA SER A 130 0.31 25.62 0.74
C SER A 130 -0.64 24.53 0.28
N SER A 131 -0.14 23.55 -0.48
CA SER A 131 -0.96 22.48 -1.05
C SER A 131 -1.15 21.32 -0.08
N ILE A 132 -0.37 21.22 1.00
CA ILE A 132 -0.45 20.12 1.95
C ILE A 132 -0.83 20.70 3.31
N GLU A 133 -1.92 20.20 3.88
CA GLU A 133 -2.43 20.60 5.19
C GLU A 133 -2.51 19.39 6.10
N ILE A 134 -2.01 19.53 7.33
CA ILE A 134 -2.10 18.52 8.37
C ILE A 134 -2.79 19.14 9.59
N ASN A 135 -3.76 18.41 10.13
CA ASN A 135 -4.46 18.73 11.37
C ASN A 135 -4.26 17.57 12.35
N LEU A 136 -3.77 17.89 13.55
CA LEU A 136 -3.48 16.94 14.62
C LEU A 136 -4.24 17.28 15.91
N ASP A 137 -5.52 17.66 15.83
CA ASP A 137 -6.39 18.16 16.92
C ASP A 137 -5.90 19.46 17.59
N GLU A 138 -4.67 19.45 18.09
CA GLU A 138 -4.05 20.49 18.90
C GLU A 138 -3.45 21.61 18.04
N PHE A 139 -3.07 21.29 16.80
CA PHE A 139 -2.62 22.29 15.84
C PHE A 139 -2.96 21.90 14.40
N THR A 140 -3.05 22.94 13.56
CA THR A 140 -3.22 22.84 12.11
C THR A 140 -2.09 23.58 11.45
N THR A 141 -1.42 22.96 10.48
CA THR A 141 -0.36 23.60 9.70
C THR A 141 -0.49 23.30 8.21
N ASN A 142 -0.16 24.29 7.39
CA ASN A 142 -0.05 24.18 5.94
C ASN A 142 1.41 24.26 5.46
N ARG A 143 2.39 24.44 6.35
CA ARG A 143 3.82 24.42 6.04
C ARG A 143 4.40 23.01 6.08
N VAL A 144 3.74 22.09 5.38
CA VAL A 144 4.14 20.69 5.33
C VAL A 144 5.03 20.46 4.11
N ASN A 145 6.27 20.06 4.35
CA ASN A 145 7.26 19.80 3.30
C ASN A 145 7.01 18.48 2.59
N SER A 146 6.62 17.46 3.35
CA SER A 146 6.33 16.12 2.82
C SER A 146 5.44 15.32 3.77
N PHE A 147 4.74 14.35 3.20
CA PHE A 147 4.05 13.31 3.94
C PHE A 147 4.24 11.95 3.27
N ASP A 148 4.10 10.91 4.07
CA ASP A 148 4.09 9.51 3.70
C ASP A 148 3.04 8.81 4.58
N VAL A 149 2.07 8.16 3.94
CA VAL A 149 1.05 7.33 4.58
C VAL A 149 1.30 5.91 4.12
N ASN A 150 1.39 4.98 5.04
CA ASN A 150 1.55 3.56 4.75
C ASN A 150 0.55 2.73 5.57
N ILE A 151 -0.28 1.94 4.88
CA ILE A 151 -1.27 1.04 5.45
C ILE A 151 -0.81 -0.38 5.14
N ASN A 152 -0.43 -1.13 6.18
CA ASN A 152 -0.02 -2.52 6.09
C ASN A 152 -1.17 -3.44 6.53
N THR A 153 -1.73 -4.16 5.58
CA THR A 153 -2.82 -5.13 5.76
C THR A 153 -2.30 -6.53 5.41
N PRO A 154 -1.67 -7.25 6.36
CA PRO A 154 -1.18 -8.60 6.08
C PRO A 154 -2.35 -9.49 5.62
N ARG A 155 -2.09 -10.51 4.79
CA ARG A 155 -3.15 -11.37 4.22
C ARG A 155 -3.02 -12.80 4.69
N VAL A 156 -4.13 -13.36 5.19
CA VAL A 156 -4.21 -14.73 5.67
C VAL A 156 -5.16 -15.52 4.75
N PRO A 157 -4.62 -16.41 3.90
CA PRO A 157 -5.44 -17.27 3.06
C PRO A 157 -6.01 -18.47 3.84
N ILE A 158 -7.27 -18.82 3.58
CA ILE A 158 -7.97 -19.97 4.15
C ILE A 158 -8.26 -20.96 3.02
N TYR A 159 -7.69 -22.16 3.12
CA TYR A 159 -7.84 -23.23 2.13
C TYR A 159 -8.86 -24.27 2.59
N ALA A 160 -9.73 -24.68 1.67
CA ALA A 160 -10.53 -25.88 1.85
C ALA A 160 -9.67 -27.13 1.60
N LEU A 161 -10.10 -28.28 2.14
CA LEU A 161 -9.47 -29.57 1.86
C LEU A 161 -9.49 -29.84 0.36
N ASN A 162 -8.33 -30.17 -0.23
CA ASN A 162 -8.12 -30.40 -1.67
C ASN A 162 -8.39 -29.18 -2.57
N GLY A 163 -8.29 -27.95 -2.04
CA GLY A 163 -8.37 -26.73 -2.85
C GLY A 163 -6.98 -26.19 -3.23
N ASP A 164 -6.74 -25.98 -4.52
CA ASP A 164 -5.50 -25.38 -5.04
C ASP A 164 -5.49 -23.84 -4.89
N GLU A 165 -6.67 -23.23 -4.73
CA GLU A 165 -6.86 -21.81 -4.42
C GLU A 165 -7.52 -21.64 -3.04
N PRO A 166 -7.26 -20.52 -2.33
CA PRO A 166 -7.94 -20.26 -1.07
C PRO A 166 -9.43 -19.99 -1.28
N THR A 167 -10.25 -20.56 -0.41
CA THR A 167 -11.69 -20.31 -0.34
C THR A 167 -11.97 -18.88 0.11
N ALA A 168 -11.20 -18.37 1.06
CA ALA A 168 -11.29 -16.99 1.53
C ALA A 168 -9.89 -16.44 1.83
N VAL A 169 -9.74 -15.12 1.72
CA VAL A 169 -8.53 -14.42 2.18
C VAL A 169 -9.00 -13.28 3.05
N ILE A 170 -8.50 -13.23 4.28
CA ILE A 170 -8.87 -12.21 5.26
C ILE A 170 -7.66 -11.35 5.60
N ALA A 171 -7.90 -10.14 6.06
CA ALA A 171 -6.88 -9.32 6.70
C ALA A 171 -6.36 -10.03 7.96
N GLY A 172 -5.04 -10.10 8.08
CA GLY A 172 -4.35 -10.50 9.28
C GLY A 172 -4.34 -9.34 10.28
N ASN A 173 -4.40 -9.69 11.56
CA ASN A 173 -4.36 -8.72 12.64
C ASN A 173 -2.95 -8.56 13.22
N PRO A 174 -2.52 -7.33 13.57
CA PRO A 174 -3.22 -6.05 13.35
C PRO A 174 -2.95 -5.45 11.97
N VAL A 175 -3.90 -4.65 11.48
CA VAL A 175 -3.66 -3.72 10.36
C VAL A 175 -2.95 -2.50 10.92
N VAL A 176 -1.75 -2.20 10.41
CA VAL A 176 -0.91 -1.11 10.93
C VAL A 176 -0.89 0.04 9.96
N VAL A 177 -1.30 1.22 10.43
CA VAL A 177 -1.20 2.48 9.70
C VAL A 177 -0.02 3.26 10.26
N ARG A 178 0.86 3.73 9.38
CA ARG A 178 1.95 4.64 9.71
C ARG A 178 1.81 5.92 8.90
N VAL A 179 2.02 7.04 9.56
CA VAL A 179 2.00 8.35 8.93
C VAL A 179 3.29 9.05 9.32
N ASN A 180 4.09 9.42 8.34
CA ASN A 180 5.27 10.24 8.53
C ASN A 180 5.06 11.57 7.82
N PHE A 181 5.44 12.67 8.44
CA PHE A 181 5.43 13.97 7.77
C PHE A 181 6.52 14.88 8.32
N SER A 182 6.92 15.83 7.48
CA SER A 182 7.89 16.86 7.79
C SER A 182 7.23 18.21 7.68
N LEU A 183 7.34 19.04 8.72
CA LEU A 183 6.86 20.41 8.72
C LEU A 183 7.99 21.39 8.94
N GLU A 184 7.83 22.59 8.41
CA GLU A 184 8.67 23.73 8.76
C GLU A 184 8.15 24.38 10.04
N VAL A 185 9.06 24.72 10.96
CA VAL A 185 8.71 25.26 12.27
C VAL A 185 8.31 26.73 12.13
N ASP A 186 7.05 27.02 12.40
CA ASP A 186 6.52 28.38 12.55
C ASP A 186 5.86 28.49 13.95
N ASP A 187 4.68 27.88 14.10
CA ASP A 187 3.88 27.93 15.33
C ASP A 187 3.95 26.64 16.17
N TYR A 188 4.75 25.65 15.74
CA TYR A 188 4.85 24.38 16.46
C TYR A 188 5.72 24.53 17.72
N GLU A 189 5.09 24.36 18.88
CA GLU A 189 5.78 24.29 20.16
C GLU A 189 6.16 22.84 20.50
N ILE A 190 7.47 22.61 20.67
CA ILE A 190 7.99 21.29 21.05
C ILE A 190 7.43 20.90 22.41
N LYS A 191 6.75 19.75 22.46
CA LYS A 191 6.23 19.18 23.70
C LYS A 191 7.37 18.67 24.59
N ASN A 192 7.19 18.74 25.91
CA ASN A 192 8.12 18.18 26.88
C ASN A 192 8.23 16.65 26.74
N MET A 193 9.45 16.16 26.52
CA MET A 193 9.73 14.72 26.38
C MET A 193 9.33 13.86 27.60
N ARG A 194 9.07 14.48 28.76
CA ARG A 194 8.64 13.79 29.99
C ARG A 194 7.11 13.67 30.15
N PHE A 195 6.33 13.95 29.10
CA PHE A 195 4.86 14.00 29.20
C PHE A 195 4.15 12.65 29.40
N THR A 196 2.88 12.76 29.82
CA THR A 196 1.95 11.67 30.15
C THR A 196 1.39 11.01 28.88
N PRO A 197 0.96 9.74 28.91
CA PRO A 197 0.54 8.98 27.72
C PRO A 197 -0.57 9.62 26.86
N ASN A 198 -1.34 10.55 27.43
CA ASN A 198 -2.45 11.19 26.74
C ASN A 198 -2.02 12.33 25.80
N GLU A 199 -0.80 12.85 25.93
CA GLU A 199 -0.30 13.96 25.08
C GLU A 199 0.43 13.46 23.83
N THR A 200 0.68 12.15 23.75
CA THR A 200 1.29 11.48 22.60
C THR A 200 0.24 10.85 21.68
N VAL A 201 -1.05 10.96 21.98
CA VAL A 201 -2.12 10.37 21.18
C VAL A 201 -2.96 11.47 20.55
N PHE A 202 -2.93 11.54 19.22
CA PHE A 202 -3.78 12.42 18.43
C PHE A 202 -5.07 11.68 18.09
N ARG A 203 -6.22 12.21 18.52
CA ARG A 203 -7.51 11.52 18.37
C ARG A 203 -8.02 11.62 16.94
N ASN A 204 -7.86 12.77 16.31
CA ASN A 204 -8.17 13.00 14.92
C ASN A 204 -6.93 13.55 14.21
N THR A 205 -6.42 12.79 13.26
CA THR A 205 -5.35 13.20 12.36
C THR A 205 -5.91 13.28 10.96
N THR A 206 -5.89 14.47 10.36
CA THR A 206 -6.29 14.63 8.95
C THR A 206 -5.15 15.17 8.11
N ILE A 207 -4.99 14.60 6.92
CA ILE A 207 -4.01 15.03 5.92
C ILE A 207 -4.81 15.38 4.68
N THR A 208 -4.66 16.62 4.22
CA THR A 208 -5.34 17.11 3.03
C THR A 208 -4.32 17.58 2.00
N LEU A 209 -4.38 17.03 0.81
CA LEU A 209 -3.66 17.50 -0.36
C LEU A 209 -4.62 18.31 -1.23
N LYS A 210 -4.24 19.54 -1.57
CA LYS A 210 -4.96 20.47 -2.43
C LYS A 210 -4.23 20.67 -3.74
N LYS A 211 -4.96 21.08 -4.77
CA LYS A 211 -4.39 21.52 -6.05
C LYS A 211 -3.56 22.77 -5.79
N ASN A 212 -2.42 22.86 -6.48
CA ASN A 212 -1.58 24.04 -6.38
C ASN A 212 -2.35 25.30 -6.79
N ASN A 213 -2.21 26.36 -5.98
CA ASN A 213 -2.91 27.64 -6.16
C ASN A 213 -4.44 27.53 -6.23
N SER A 214 -5.05 26.53 -5.58
CA SER A 214 -6.51 26.37 -5.54
C SER A 214 -6.95 25.68 -4.24
N ASP A 215 -8.17 25.97 -3.78
CA ASP A 215 -8.79 25.27 -2.65
C ASP A 215 -9.35 23.89 -3.02
N THR A 216 -9.18 23.48 -4.27
CA THR A 216 -9.64 22.19 -4.77
C THR A 216 -8.90 21.08 -4.03
N THR A 217 -9.61 20.31 -3.23
CA THR A 217 -9.05 19.16 -2.52
C THR A 217 -8.87 17.98 -3.47
N LEU A 218 -7.67 17.45 -3.47
CA LEU A 218 -7.24 16.33 -4.30
C LEU A 218 -7.31 15.01 -3.54
N LEU A 219 -6.89 14.99 -2.28
CA LEU A 219 -6.86 13.79 -1.45
C LEU A 219 -7.06 14.20 0.01
N THR A 220 -7.85 13.42 0.75
CA THR A 220 -7.98 13.57 2.19
C THR A 220 -7.87 12.21 2.86
N TYR A 221 -7.02 12.12 3.86
CA TYR A 221 -6.98 11.02 4.81
C TYR A 221 -7.43 11.49 6.19
N SER A 222 -8.18 10.65 6.88
CA SER A 222 -8.57 10.85 8.27
C SER A 222 -8.24 9.58 9.03
N PHE A 223 -7.53 9.71 10.15
CA PHE A 223 -7.15 8.62 11.02
C PHE A 223 -7.53 8.95 12.45
N ASP A 224 -8.04 7.94 13.14
CA ASP A 224 -8.42 8.06 14.53
C ASP A 224 -7.38 7.41 15.45
N ASN A 225 -7.14 8.04 16.60
CA ASN A 225 -6.28 7.54 17.67
C ASN A 225 -4.86 7.16 17.20
N MET A 226 -4.19 8.10 16.52
CA MET A 226 -2.80 7.95 16.09
C MET A 226 -1.85 8.24 17.26
N LEU A 227 -0.97 7.29 17.55
CA LEU A 227 0.09 7.44 18.56
C LEU A 227 1.35 8.04 17.93
N LEU A 228 1.89 9.09 18.53
CA LEU A 228 3.21 9.64 18.28
C LEU A 228 4.29 8.64 18.71
N THR A 229 5.01 8.08 17.74
CA THR A 229 6.08 7.10 17.98
C THR A 229 7.46 7.71 17.94
N ALA A 230 7.65 8.76 17.14
CA ALA A 230 8.90 9.52 17.08
C ALA A 230 8.63 10.97 16.68
N GLU A 231 9.45 11.86 17.21
CA GLU A 231 9.52 13.28 16.87
C GLU A 231 11.00 13.68 16.81
N SER A 232 11.39 14.47 15.81
CA SER A 232 12.75 15.00 15.70
C SER A 232 12.73 16.44 15.21
N PHE A 233 13.47 17.31 15.89
CA PHE A 233 13.69 18.70 15.49
C PHE A 233 15.08 18.83 14.84
N ASN A 234 15.13 19.44 13.66
CA ASN A 234 16.35 19.67 12.90
C ASN A 234 16.45 21.15 12.56
N GLY A 235 17.55 21.79 12.93
CA GLY A 235 17.85 23.17 12.57
C GLY A 235 19.30 23.31 12.12
N ALA A 236 19.53 24.04 11.04
CA ALA A 236 20.86 24.40 10.55
C ALA A 236 20.96 25.92 10.41
N VAL A 237 22.19 26.45 10.38
CA VAL A 237 22.43 27.91 10.27
C VAL A 237 21.94 28.49 8.94
N ASP A 238 21.87 27.65 7.90
CA ASP A 238 21.53 28.03 6.53
C ASP A 238 20.13 27.57 6.07
N SER A 239 19.34 26.94 6.95
CA SER A 239 18.01 26.43 6.61
C SER A 239 17.00 26.68 7.70
N ASN A 240 15.72 26.75 7.30
CA ASN A 240 14.64 26.81 8.26
C ASN A 240 14.61 25.53 9.10
N ALA A 241 14.20 25.66 10.35
CA ALA A 241 14.04 24.51 11.23
C ALA A 241 12.89 23.64 10.73
N ALA A 242 13.09 22.33 10.76
CA ALA A 242 12.11 21.33 10.36
C ALA A 242 11.88 20.32 11.48
N VAL A 243 10.62 19.93 11.67
CA VAL A 243 10.25 18.86 12.59
C VAL A 243 9.69 17.69 11.79
N ASN A 244 10.17 16.49 12.09
CA ASN A 244 9.64 15.26 11.52
C ASN A 244 8.89 14.47 12.58
N PHE A 245 7.70 14.02 12.21
CA PHE A 245 6.83 13.19 13.05
C PHE A 245 6.67 11.81 12.43
N SER A 246 6.59 10.81 13.29
CA SER A 246 6.15 9.46 12.94
C SER A 246 5.00 9.05 13.85
N LEU A 247 3.82 8.91 13.25
CA LEU A 247 2.61 8.45 13.91
C LEU A 247 2.32 7.01 13.52
N SER A 248 1.71 6.25 14.43
CA SER A 248 1.20 4.92 14.12
C SER A 248 -0.13 4.64 14.79
N SER A 249 -0.99 3.89 14.12
CA SER A 249 -2.19 3.29 14.71
C SER A 249 -2.28 1.83 14.29
N SER A 250 -2.93 1.03 15.12
CA SER A 250 -3.16 -0.39 14.88
C SER A 250 -4.66 -0.65 14.99
N ILE A 251 -5.23 -1.20 13.93
CA ILE A 251 -6.64 -1.58 13.85
C ILE A 251 -6.70 -3.09 14.02
N ILE A 252 -7.51 -3.54 14.96
CA ILE A 252 -7.83 -4.96 15.16
C ILE A 252 -9.17 -5.20 14.48
N THR A 253 -9.17 -6.04 13.45
CA THR A 253 -10.35 -6.43 12.66
C THR A 253 -10.94 -7.74 13.12
#